data_AF-B5VM33-F1
#
_entry.id   AF-B5VM33-F1
#
_cell.length_a   1.000
_cell.length_b   1.000
_cell.length_c   1.000
_cell.angle_alpha   90.00
_cell.angle_beta   90.00
_cell.angle_gamma   90.00
#
_symmetry.space_group_name_H-M   'P 1'
#
loop_
_entity.id
_entity.type
_entity.pdbx_description
1 polymer ?
#
loop_
_entity_poly.entity_id
_entity_poly.type
_entity_poly.pdbx_seq_one_letter_code
_entity_poly.pdbx_strand_id
1 'polypeptide(L)'
;MAKQLGMLPHVFFSSPMRRCLETFIESWTPVLAETQELPAGTKISTRIIEGLRETLGSHTCDKRVAHSMAVDEYQDFSTESGHTVHWQYVPDYPEDDELWLPDHRETCAEMDKRTLNGLFELFNQLSSEEKFISLTCHSGVIQSVLRNLQHPPIYNLDTGKVVAVVVEVPVNTADRGRL
;
A
#
# COMPACT_ATOMS: atom_id res chain seq x y z
N MET A 1 -13.11 1.32 -11.95
CA MET A 1 -12.90 0.01 -11.31
C MET A 1 -13.83 -0.22 -10.11
N ALA A 2 -13.66 0.44 -8.95
CA ALA A 2 -14.54 0.21 -7.78
C ALA A 2 -16.04 0.35 -8.11
N LYS A 3 -16.42 1.45 -8.78
CA LYS A 3 -17.80 1.67 -9.29
C LYS A 3 -18.29 0.60 -10.27
N GLN A 4 -17.40 0.00 -11.05
CA GLN A 4 -17.75 -1.06 -12.01
C GLN A 4 -17.87 -2.42 -11.33
N LEU A 5 -17.06 -2.67 -10.29
CA LEU A 5 -17.12 -3.87 -9.47
C LEU A 5 -18.31 -3.83 -8.48
N GLY A 6 -18.85 -2.64 -8.20
CA GLY A 6 -19.91 -2.45 -7.22
C GLY A 6 -19.46 -2.76 -5.79
N MET A 7 -18.15 -2.78 -5.53
CA MET A 7 -17.58 -3.05 -4.22
C MET A 7 -16.30 -2.24 -4.00
N LEU A 8 -16.04 -1.93 -2.73
CA LEU A 8 -14.77 -1.37 -2.29
C LEU A 8 -13.76 -2.49 -1.99
N PRO A 9 -12.45 -2.18 -2.01
CA PRO A 9 -11.46 -3.06 -1.42
C PRO A 9 -11.83 -3.39 0.03
N HIS A 10 -11.68 -4.66 0.40
CA HIS A 10 -11.86 -5.11 1.78
C HIS A 10 -10.77 -4.52 2.68
N VAL A 11 -9.56 -4.34 2.13
CA VAL A 11 -8.40 -3.78 2.83
C VAL A 11 -7.64 -2.84 1.91
N PHE A 12 -7.15 -1.75 2.50
CA PHE A 12 -6.24 -0.82 1.85
C PHE A 12 -4.83 -0.95 2.43
N PHE A 13 -3.85 -0.96 1.54
CA PHE A 13 -2.43 -0.89 1.85
C PHE A 13 -1.80 0.31 1.17
N SER A 14 -0.77 0.87 1.77
CA SER A 14 0.03 1.93 1.15
C SER A 14 1.51 1.80 1.47
N SER A 15 2.34 2.28 0.54
CA SER A 15 3.70 2.70 0.85
C SER A 15 3.70 3.80 1.93
N PRO A 16 4.72 3.87 2.79
CA PRO A 16 4.84 4.93 3.82
C PRO A 16 5.25 6.30 3.25
N MET A 17 5.58 6.38 1.96
CA MET A 17 6.05 7.64 1.36
C MET A 17 4.89 8.63 1.27
N ARG A 18 5.12 9.88 1.67
CA ARG A 18 4.14 10.99 1.61
C ARG A 18 3.30 10.99 0.33
N ARG A 19 3.97 10.94 -0.83
CA ARG A 19 3.33 10.93 -2.15
C ARG A 19 2.31 9.81 -2.34
N CYS A 20 2.49 8.65 -1.68
CA CYS A 20 1.50 7.57 -1.70
C CYS A 20 0.34 7.81 -0.73
N LEU A 21 0.60 8.42 0.43
CA LEU A 21 -0.47 8.83 1.35
C LEU A 21 -1.39 9.87 0.68
N GLU A 22 -0.79 10.87 0.04
CA GLU A 22 -1.50 11.89 -0.76
C GLU A 22 -2.25 11.26 -1.94
N THR A 23 -1.58 10.41 -2.73
CA THR A 23 -2.23 9.70 -3.86
C THR A 23 -3.43 8.89 -3.39
N PHE A 24 -3.33 8.21 -2.25
CA PHE A 24 -4.45 7.47 -1.67
C PHE A 24 -5.60 8.42 -1.33
N ILE A 25 -5.34 9.51 -0.61
CA ILE A 25 -6.36 10.50 -0.23
C ILE A 25 -7.05 11.03 -1.49
N GLU A 26 -6.29 11.48 -2.48
CA GLU A 26 -6.82 12.06 -3.72
C GLU A 26 -7.63 11.03 -4.54
N SER A 27 -7.16 9.79 -4.60
CA SER A 27 -7.80 8.75 -5.41
C SER A 27 -9.08 8.21 -4.76
N TRP A 28 -9.09 8.06 -3.44
CA TRP A 28 -10.18 7.39 -2.72
C TRP A 28 -11.24 8.35 -2.19
N THR A 29 -10.90 9.60 -1.86
CA THR A 29 -11.87 10.60 -1.39
C THR A 29 -13.12 10.71 -2.30
N PRO A 30 -13.00 10.91 -3.62
CA PRO A 30 -14.18 10.99 -4.50
C PRO A 30 -14.94 9.66 -4.58
N VAL A 31 -14.24 8.52 -4.53
CA VAL A 31 -14.87 7.20 -4.56
C VAL A 31 -15.70 6.95 -3.31
N LEU A 32 -15.16 7.29 -2.13
CA LEU A 32 -15.84 7.15 -0.85
C LEU A 32 -17.07 8.05 -0.74
N ALA A 33 -16.98 9.28 -1.27
CA ALA A 33 -18.11 10.21 -1.29
C ALA A 33 -19.30 9.71 -2.14
N GLU A 34 -19.03 8.95 -3.21
CA GLU A 34 -20.07 8.36 -4.06
C GLU A 34 -20.60 7.01 -3.55
N THR A 35 -19.94 6.39 -2.56
CA THR A 35 -20.28 5.03 -2.13
C THR A 35 -21.38 5.03 -1.08
N GLN A 36 -22.58 4.60 -1.48
CA GLN A 36 -23.77 4.55 -0.60
C GLN A 36 -23.70 3.48 0.49
N GLU A 37 -22.84 2.46 0.34
CA GLU A 37 -22.72 1.35 1.29
C GLU A 37 -21.89 1.69 2.54
N LEU A 38 -21.15 2.80 2.52
CA LEU A 38 -20.37 3.27 3.67
C LEU A 38 -21.15 4.34 4.43
N PRO A 39 -21.46 4.10 5.73
CA PRO A 39 -22.02 5.14 6.58
C PRO A 39 -21.09 6.35 6.66
N ALA A 40 -21.68 7.56 6.64
CA ALA A 40 -20.94 8.77 6.93
C ALA A 40 -20.20 8.66 8.28
N GLY A 41 -18.97 9.15 8.36
CA GLY A 41 -18.15 9.02 9.56
C GLY A 41 -17.39 7.69 9.68
N THR A 42 -17.47 6.80 8.70
CA THR A 42 -16.66 5.57 8.70
C THR A 42 -15.17 5.90 8.66
N LYS A 43 -14.42 5.20 9.52
CA LYS A 43 -12.96 5.23 9.58
C LYS A 43 -12.37 4.28 8.53
N ILE A 44 -11.68 4.84 7.54
CA ILE A 44 -10.97 4.10 6.50
C ILE A 44 -9.58 3.78 7.01
N SER A 45 -9.38 2.53 7.40
CA SER A 45 -8.08 2.06 7.91
C SER A 45 -7.20 1.56 6.76
N THR A 46 -6.01 2.16 6.63
CA THR A 46 -5.03 1.84 5.59
C THR A 46 -3.74 1.37 6.23
N ARG A 47 -3.31 0.14 5.90
CA ARG A 47 -2.12 -0.49 6.48
C ARG A 47 -0.86 -0.06 5.73
N ILE A 48 0.15 0.40 6.46
CA ILE A 48 1.41 0.86 5.88
C ILE A 48 2.41 -0.30 5.82
N ILE A 49 3.01 -0.51 4.66
CA ILE A 49 4.04 -1.55 4.46
C ILE A 49 5.37 -0.89 4.06
N GLU A 50 6.33 -0.85 4.98
CA GLU A 50 7.65 -0.21 4.77
C GLU A 50 8.39 -0.82 3.56
N GLY A 51 8.24 -2.12 3.35
CA GLY A 51 8.84 -2.84 2.22
C GLY A 51 8.36 -2.39 0.83
N LEU A 52 7.26 -1.62 0.74
CA LEU A 52 6.66 -1.18 -0.53
C LEU A 52 7.01 0.27 -0.89
N ARG A 53 8.18 0.75 -0.47
CA ARG A 53 8.77 2.03 -0.90
C ARG A 53 9.32 1.94 -2.32
N GLU A 54 9.38 3.08 -3.01
CA GLU A 54 10.13 3.21 -4.28
C GLU A 54 11.61 2.87 -4.06
N THR A 55 12.39 2.89 -5.15
CA THR A 55 13.84 2.73 -5.14
C THR A 55 14.48 3.52 -3.99
N LEU A 56 15.33 2.86 -3.19
CA LEU A 56 15.99 3.48 -2.04
C LEU A 56 17.35 4.11 -2.39
N GLY A 57 17.68 5.16 -1.64
CA GLY A 57 19.03 5.72 -1.54
C GLY A 57 19.46 6.62 -2.69
N SER A 58 20.67 7.20 -2.56
CA SER A 58 21.28 8.21 -3.45
C SER A 58 20.52 9.53 -3.60
N HIS A 59 19.22 9.51 -3.94
CA HIS A 59 18.43 10.73 -4.10
C HIS A 59 17.60 11.02 -2.86
N THR A 60 17.56 12.29 -2.45
CA THR A 60 16.81 12.72 -1.27
C THR A 60 15.29 12.57 -1.42
N CYS A 61 14.77 12.52 -2.64
CA CYS A 61 13.35 12.21 -2.91
C CYS A 61 12.94 10.79 -2.51
N ASP A 62 13.92 9.90 -2.35
CA ASP A 62 13.73 8.51 -1.94
C ASP A 62 13.77 8.37 -0.40
N LYS A 63 14.17 9.43 0.30
CA LYS A 63 14.18 9.51 1.76
C LYS A 63 12.77 9.78 2.28
N ARG A 64 12.30 8.92 3.20
CA ARG A 64 11.04 9.07 3.93
C ARG A 64 11.20 10.22 4.92
N VAL A 65 10.12 10.95 5.14
CA VAL A 65 10.06 11.88 6.28
C VAL A 65 10.06 11.13 7.60
N ALA A 66 10.38 11.84 8.67
CA ALA A 66 10.20 11.33 10.01
C ALA A 66 8.76 10.84 10.23
N HIS A 67 8.59 9.76 10.98
CA HIS A 67 7.29 9.13 11.20
C HIS A 67 6.31 10.11 11.86
N SER A 68 6.73 10.82 12.90
CA SER A 68 5.92 11.86 13.55
C SER A 68 5.39 12.90 12.56
N MET A 69 6.23 13.39 11.63
CA MET A 69 5.78 14.35 10.61
C MET A 69 4.69 13.79 9.70
N ALA A 70 4.80 12.52 9.28
CA ALA A 70 3.77 11.90 8.46
C ALA A 70 2.46 11.69 9.24
N VAL A 71 2.55 11.32 10.51
CA VAL A 71 1.38 11.18 11.39
C VAL A 71 0.72 12.53 11.63
N ASP A 72 1.48 13.54 12.02
CA ASP A 72 0.96 14.89 12.30
C ASP A 72 0.25 15.50 11.08
N GLU A 73 0.73 15.22 9.87
CA GLU A 73 0.17 15.79 8.64
C GLU A 73 -1.04 15.01 8.10
N TYR A 74 -1.03 13.68 8.16
CA TYR A 74 -2.01 12.86 7.44
C TYR A 74 -2.93 12.01 8.32
N GLN A 75 -2.62 11.84 9.60
CA GLN A 75 -3.42 11.02 10.50
C GLN A 75 -4.80 11.63 10.72
N ASP A 76 -5.83 10.79 10.69
CA ASP A 76 -7.24 11.17 10.88
C ASP A 76 -7.72 12.24 9.88
N PHE A 77 -7.13 12.27 8.68
CA PHE A 77 -7.55 13.17 7.60
C PHE A 77 -9.05 13.01 7.33
N SER A 78 -9.80 14.10 7.46
CA SER A 78 -11.25 14.11 7.23
C SER A 78 -11.55 14.47 5.78
N THR A 79 -12.21 13.56 5.08
CA THR A 79 -12.75 13.80 3.75
C THR A 79 -13.95 14.74 3.80
N GLU A 80 -14.32 15.33 2.65
CA GLU A 80 -15.53 16.15 2.51
C GLU A 80 -16.82 15.38 2.81
N SER A 81 -16.81 14.05 2.58
CA SER A 81 -17.91 13.14 2.91
C SER A 81 -18.01 12.78 4.40
N GLY A 82 -17.10 13.29 5.24
CA GLY A 82 -17.05 13.02 6.68
C GLY A 82 -16.39 11.70 7.07
N HIS A 83 -15.94 10.88 6.11
CA HIS A 83 -15.07 9.75 6.38
C HIS A 83 -13.69 10.23 6.85
N THR A 84 -13.04 9.48 7.75
CA THR A 84 -11.67 9.77 8.20
C THR A 84 -10.70 8.69 7.71
N VAL A 85 -9.52 9.10 7.25
CA VAL A 85 -8.45 8.19 6.83
C VAL A 85 -7.48 7.99 7.98
N HIS A 86 -7.17 6.74 8.29
CA HIS A 86 -6.26 6.38 9.36
C HIS A 86 -5.14 5.47 8.86
N TRP A 87 -3.89 5.87 9.10
CA TRP A 87 -2.71 5.13 8.70
C TRP A 87 -2.28 4.19 9.82
N GLN A 88 -2.26 2.90 9.53
CA GLN A 88 -1.86 1.86 10.48
C GLN A 88 -0.40 1.48 10.20
N TYR A 89 0.50 2.07 10.96
CA TYR A 89 1.90 1.66 11.01
C TYR A 89 2.07 0.45 11.93
N VAL A 90 3.14 -0.32 11.73
CA VAL A 90 3.51 -1.39 12.67
C VAL A 90 3.89 -0.79 14.03
N PRO A 91 3.78 -1.55 15.14
CA PRO A 91 4.33 -1.13 16.42
C PRO A 91 5.83 -0.79 16.30
N ASP A 92 6.28 0.18 17.08
CA ASP A 92 7.69 0.63 17.11
C ASP A 92 8.25 1.05 15.74
N TYR A 93 7.39 1.62 14.89
CA TYR A 93 7.79 2.12 13.58
C TYR A 93 8.88 3.21 13.72
N PRO A 94 9.99 3.11 12.97
CA PRO A 94 11.17 3.95 13.19
C PRO A 94 10.88 5.42 12.86
N GLU A 95 11.27 6.31 13.77
CA GLU A 95 11.11 7.75 13.62
C GLU A 95 11.86 8.23 12.38
N ASP A 96 13.17 8.00 12.33
CA ASP A 96 14.02 8.33 11.20
C ASP A 96 13.93 7.27 10.08
N ASP A 97 14.38 7.65 8.89
CA ASP A 97 14.54 6.74 7.76
C ASP A 97 15.86 5.97 7.85
N GLU A 98 15.78 4.75 8.37
CA GLU A 98 16.93 3.85 8.55
C GLU A 98 17.30 3.06 7.27
N LEU A 99 16.40 3.01 6.27
CA LEU A 99 16.61 2.24 5.05
C LEU A 99 17.26 3.04 3.92
N TRP A 100 17.15 4.37 3.96
CA TRP A 100 17.77 5.23 2.97
C TRP A 100 19.26 5.46 3.26
N LEU A 101 20.10 5.11 2.28
CA LEU A 101 21.55 5.33 2.35
C LEU A 101 21.97 6.39 1.33
N PRO A 102 22.77 7.41 1.72
CA PRO A 102 23.18 8.48 0.81
C PRO A 102 24.13 7.99 -0.30
N ASP A 103 24.87 6.91 -0.06
CA ASP A 103 25.96 6.39 -0.87
C ASP A 103 25.63 5.08 -1.60
N HIS A 104 24.45 4.50 -1.36
CA HIS A 104 23.99 3.30 -2.04
C HIS A 104 22.67 3.57 -2.76
N ARG A 105 22.62 3.31 -4.07
CA ARG A 105 21.36 3.29 -4.82
C ARG A 105 20.91 1.84 -4.95
N GLU A 106 19.71 1.57 -4.50
CA GLU A 106 19.13 0.24 -4.57
C GLU A 106 19.04 -0.26 -6.02
N THR A 107 19.51 -1.48 -6.22
CA THR A 107 19.42 -2.20 -7.49
C THR A 107 18.04 -2.83 -7.67
N CYS A 108 17.68 -3.17 -8.91
CA CYS A 108 16.41 -3.88 -9.17
C CYS A 108 16.30 -5.19 -8.39
N ALA A 109 17.39 -5.94 -8.22
CA ALA A 109 17.38 -7.21 -7.49
C ALA A 109 17.16 -7.01 -5.98
N GLU A 110 17.73 -5.96 -5.38
CA GLU A 110 17.48 -5.59 -4.00
C GLU A 110 16.03 -5.14 -3.79
N MET A 111 15.52 -4.31 -4.70
CA MET A 111 14.14 -3.87 -4.68
C MET A 111 13.17 -5.07 -4.82
N ASP A 112 13.48 -6.02 -5.70
CA ASP A 112 12.68 -7.24 -5.88
C ASP A 112 12.61 -8.05 -4.59
N LYS A 113 13.74 -8.25 -3.91
CA LYS A 113 13.81 -8.93 -2.62
C LYS A 113 13.03 -8.19 -1.54
N ARG A 114 13.19 -6.86 -1.43
CA ARG A 114 12.49 -6.04 -0.45
C ARG A 114 10.98 -6.03 -0.69
N THR A 115 10.57 -5.89 -1.94
CA THR A 115 9.15 -5.93 -2.35
C THR A 115 8.55 -7.29 -2.08
N LEU A 116 9.28 -8.39 -2.34
CA LEU A 116 8.82 -9.74 -2.02
C LEU A 116 8.53 -9.90 -0.52
N ASN A 117 9.43 -9.41 0.34
CA ASN A 117 9.21 -9.41 1.79
C ASN A 117 7.98 -8.56 2.17
N GLY A 118 7.81 -7.39 1.55
CA GLY A 118 6.63 -6.55 1.76
C GLY A 118 5.32 -7.20 1.29
N LEU A 119 5.36 -7.97 0.20
CA LEU A 119 4.22 -8.78 -0.25
C LEU A 119 3.90 -9.90 0.74
N PHE A 120 4.91 -10.60 1.27
CA PHE A 120 4.69 -11.59 2.33
C PHE A 120 4.06 -10.97 3.58
N GLU A 121 4.57 -9.82 4.02
CA GLU A 121 3.98 -9.06 5.13
C GLU A 121 2.51 -8.71 4.87
N LEU A 122 2.22 -8.14 3.70
CA LEU A 122 0.87 -7.78 3.27
C LEU A 122 -0.06 -9.00 3.27
N PHE A 123 0.33 -10.11 2.63
CA PHE A 123 -0.50 -11.32 2.54
C PHE A 123 -0.71 -11.98 3.90
N ASN A 124 0.28 -11.94 4.80
CA ASN A 124 0.16 -12.48 6.16
C ASN A 124 -0.82 -11.69 7.04
N GLN A 125 -1.17 -10.46 6.65
CA GLN A 125 -2.18 -9.66 7.36
C GLN A 125 -3.60 -9.89 6.83
N LEU A 126 -3.79 -10.70 5.77
CA LEU A 126 -5.10 -10.97 5.20
C LEU A 126 -5.78 -12.18 5.83
N SER A 127 -7.08 -12.06 6.05
CA SER A 127 -7.99 -13.17 6.33
C SER A 127 -8.49 -13.82 5.05
N SER A 128 -9.10 -15.01 5.15
CA SER A 128 -9.66 -15.73 3.99
C SER A 128 -10.81 -15.01 3.28
N GLU A 129 -11.43 -14.03 3.94
CA GLU A 129 -12.53 -13.23 3.40
C GLU A 129 -12.05 -11.98 2.67
N GLU A 130 -10.84 -11.50 2.95
CA GLU A 130 -10.26 -10.28 2.35
C GLU A 130 -9.57 -10.60 1.01
N LYS A 131 -10.36 -10.72 -0.06
CA LYS A 131 -9.85 -11.13 -1.39
C LYS A 131 -9.57 -9.97 -2.36
N PHE A 132 -10.34 -8.89 -2.25
CA PHE A 132 -10.12 -7.68 -3.03
C PHE A 132 -9.38 -6.65 -2.17
N ILE A 133 -8.14 -6.35 -2.55
CA ILE A 133 -7.26 -5.41 -1.85
C ILE A 133 -6.89 -4.24 -2.76
N SER A 134 -6.58 -3.09 -2.15
CA SER A 134 -5.96 -1.96 -2.84
C SER A 134 -4.57 -1.73 -2.29
N LEU A 135 -3.61 -1.49 -3.17
CA LEU A 135 -2.25 -1.09 -2.82
C LEU A 135 -1.90 0.23 -3.52
N THR A 136 -1.71 1.29 -2.74
CA THR A 136 -1.15 2.54 -3.25
C THR A 136 0.37 2.51 -3.14
N CYS A 137 1.05 2.47 -4.28
CA CYS A 137 2.51 2.36 -4.33
C CYS A 137 3.10 3.12 -5.53
N HIS A 138 4.31 2.76 -5.93
CA HIS A 138 5.10 3.49 -6.93
C HIS A 138 5.28 2.66 -8.20
N SER A 139 5.65 3.31 -9.30
CA SER A 139 5.88 2.62 -10.57
C SER A 139 6.95 1.53 -10.47
N GLY A 140 8.06 1.77 -9.77
CA GLY A 140 9.10 0.75 -9.58
C GLY A 140 8.59 -0.45 -8.75
N VAL A 141 7.74 -0.17 -7.75
CA VAL A 141 7.12 -1.22 -6.92
C VAL A 141 6.14 -2.04 -7.73
N ILE A 142 5.30 -1.43 -8.58
CA ILE A 142 4.42 -2.17 -9.49
C ILE A 142 5.25 -3.12 -10.36
N GLN A 143 6.34 -2.64 -10.98
CA GLN A 143 7.18 -3.51 -11.81
C GLN A 143 7.84 -4.64 -11.01
N SER A 144 8.29 -4.35 -9.78
CA SER A 144 8.85 -5.33 -8.85
C SER A 144 7.83 -6.39 -8.43
N VAL A 145 6.58 -5.99 -8.16
CA VAL A 145 5.46 -6.91 -7.88
C VAL A 145 5.21 -7.81 -9.09
N LEU A 146 5.14 -7.25 -10.30
CA LEU A 146 4.94 -8.05 -11.52
C LEU A 146 6.07 -9.07 -11.71
N ARG A 147 7.35 -8.69 -11.49
CA ARG A 147 8.48 -9.62 -11.55
C ARG A 147 8.38 -10.74 -10.50
N ASN A 148 8.04 -10.41 -9.26
CA ASN A 148 7.86 -11.39 -8.18
C ASN A 148 6.70 -12.36 -8.44
N LEU A 149 5.63 -11.88 -9.08
CA LEU A 149 4.49 -12.69 -9.51
C LEU A 149 4.76 -13.43 -10.84
N GLN A 150 5.94 -13.28 -11.44
CA GLN A 150 6.29 -13.82 -12.76
C GLN A 150 5.31 -13.37 -13.86
N HIS A 151 4.72 -12.20 -13.69
CA HIS A 151 3.83 -11.57 -14.65
C HIS A 151 4.66 -10.76 -15.67
N PRO A 152 4.26 -10.72 -16.96
CA PRO A 152 4.89 -9.84 -17.94
C PRO A 152 4.92 -8.37 -17.51
N PRO A 153 5.97 -7.61 -17.85
CA PRO A 153 6.04 -6.20 -17.51
C PRO A 153 4.96 -5.39 -18.23
N ILE A 154 4.48 -4.34 -17.57
CA ILE A 154 3.58 -3.34 -18.16
C ILE A 154 4.41 -2.10 -18.47
N TYR A 155 4.56 -1.77 -19.74
CA TYR A 155 5.32 -0.60 -20.17
C TYR A 155 4.43 0.65 -20.27
N ASN A 156 5.03 1.83 -20.11
CA ASN A 156 4.36 3.14 -20.28
C ASN A 156 3.10 3.30 -19.42
N LEU A 157 3.16 2.88 -18.15
CA LEU A 157 2.09 3.12 -17.19
C LEU A 157 2.12 4.60 -16.76
N ASP A 158 1.12 5.37 -17.19
CA ASP A 158 0.97 6.76 -16.74
C ASP A 158 0.67 6.84 -15.23
N THR A 159 1.07 7.95 -14.60
CA THR A 159 0.71 8.25 -13.21
C THR A 159 -0.81 8.26 -13.01
N GLY A 160 -1.28 7.69 -11.90
CA GLY A 160 -2.71 7.62 -11.57
C GLY A 160 -3.47 6.51 -12.31
N LYS A 161 -2.80 5.71 -13.15
CA LYS A 161 -3.40 4.49 -13.71
C LYS A 161 -3.33 3.35 -12.71
N VAL A 162 -4.34 2.48 -12.77
CA VAL A 162 -4.47 1.31 -11.89
C VAL A 162 -4.08 0.05 -12.65
N VAL A 163 -3.25 -0.78 -12.02
CA VAL A 163 -2.97 -2.15 -12.47
C VAL A 163 -3.72 -3.11 -11.56
N ALA A 164 -4.52 -4.00 -12.15
CA ALA A 164 -5.19 -5.08 -11.43
C ALA A 164 -4.53 -6.41 -11.78
N VAL A 165 -4.18 -7.19 -10.77
CA VAL A 165 -3.66 -8.55 -10.91
C VAL A 165 -4.53 -9.51 -10.10
N VAL A 166 -4.69 -10.72 -10.59
CA VAL A 166 -5.33 -11.83 -9.86
C VAL A 166 -4.22 -12.79 -9.48
N VAL A 167 -4.12 -13.09 -8.18
CA VAL A 167 -3.08 -13.96 -7.63
C VAL A 167 -3.72 -15.15 -6.95
N GLU A 168 -3.13 -16.32 -7.13
CA GLU A 168 -3.45 -17.50 -6.32
C GLU A 168 -2.60 -17.45 -5.06
N VAL A 169 -3.26 -17.51 -3.90
CA VAL A 169 -2.58 -17.58 -2.60
C VAL A 169 -2.91 -18.95 -1.98
N PRO A 170 -1.92 -19.85 -1.82
CA PRO A 170 -2.15 -21.14 -1.19
C PRO A 170 -2.55 -20.94 0.27
N VAL A 171 -3.77 -21.32 0.64
CA VAL A 171 -4.18 -21.34 2.05
C VAL A 171 -3.67 -22.63 2.66
N ASN A 172 -2.73 -22.55 3.60
CA ASN A 172 -2.27 -23.73 4.32
C ASN A 172 -3.41 -24.25 5.22
N THR A 173 -4.11 -25.29 4.76
CA THR A 173 -5.24 -25.88 5.48
C THR A 173 -4.83 -26.75 6.67
N ALA A 174 -3.53 -26.88 6.96
CA ALA A 174 -3.02 -27.79 8.00
C ALA A 174 -3.41 -27.40 9.45
N ASP A 175 -3.78 -26.14 9.72
CA ASP A 175 -4.15 -25.67 11.07
C ASP A 175 -5.66 -25.64 11.36
N ARG A 176 -6.53 -26.05 10.42
CA ARG A 176 -7.99 -26.09 10.64
C ARG A 176 -8.49 -27.30 11.46
N GLY A 177 -7.64 -27.90 12.30
CA GLY A 177 -7.91 -29.22 12.90
C GLY A 177 -7.49 -29.45 14.35
N ARG A 178 -7.17 -28.42 15.14
CA ARG A 178 -7.03 -28.56 16.59
C ARG A 178 -8.04 -27.68 17.32
N LEU A 179 -9.18 -28.30 17.63
CA LEU A 179 -10.04 -27.94 18.76
C LEU A 179 -9.37 -28.38 20.07
#